data_AF-A0A225VMR2-F1
#
_entry.id   AF-A0A225VMR2-F1
#
_cell.length_a   1.000
_cell.length_b   1.000
_cell.length_c   1.000
_cell.angle_alpha   90.00
_cell.angle_beta   90.00
_cell.angle_gamma   90.00
#
_symmetry.space_group_name_H-M   'P 1'
#
loop_
_entity.id
_entity.type
_entity.pdbx_description
1 polymer ?
#
loop_
_entity_poly.entity_id
_entity_poly.type
_entity_poly.pdbx_seq_one_letter_code
_entity_poly.pdbx_strand_id
1 'polypeptide(L)'
;MEQRIPLPENLTCRLFINNGQPLGSGHDKVLHSPTFVFQIAHGYHVFRVKVEEVFDSHLRGQWRDGFVIYFKPTNNASKKDLQVLATDPNLMRVQLDTAWRKARLREGGQSSFVLELYVYVPNLTDQFTTLRRATAARIQEQAPRVAAVLREQGIAAGPARQNYMLVIQARLPDGTPITVPDDTTFRQLQQVDAQQAAMEGTMQAQQQQATAAHPHLDSGPMQVNVGDLRAVLELPNYSLRPPFRPPPSTTTSAPVDDIVDADHIDS
;
A
#
# COMPACT_ATOMS: atom_id res chain seq x y z
N MET A 1 24.88 -32.55 -43.84
CA MET A 1 24.65 -33.30 -42.58
C MET A 1 24.70 -32.30 -41.44
N GLU A 2 23.57 -31.91 -40.86
CA GLU A 2 23.55 -31.03 -39.69
C GLU A 2 24.07 -31.82 -38.48
N GLN A 3 25.22 -31.43 -37.93
CA GLN A 3 25.75 -32.00 -36.69
C GLN A 3 24.84 -31.56 -35.53
N ARG A 4 24.03 -32.49 -35.01
CA ARG A 4 23.23 -32.24 -33.80
C ARG A 4 24.14 -32.34 -32.59
N ILE A 5 24.32 -31.24 -31.88
CA ILE A 5 25.06 -31.22 -30.61
C ILE A 5 24.21 -31.93 -29.55
N PRO A 6 24.69 -33.01 -28.93
CA PRO A 6 23.96 -33.73 -27.90
C PRO A 6 23.78 -32.86 -26.65
N LEU A 7 22.75 -33.13 -25.86
CA LEU A 7 22.57 -32.54 -24.54
C LEU A 7 23.82 -32.81 -23.68
N PRO A 8 24.51 -31.79 -23.13
CA PRO A 8 25.68 -32.00 -22.31
C PRO A 8 25.32 -32.73 -21.02
N GLU A 9 26.27 -33.49 -20.47
CA GLU A 9 26.07 -34.22 -19.22
C GLU A 9 25.92 -33.28 -18.02
N ASN A 10 26.56 -32.10 -18.09
CA ASN A 10 26.55 -31.07 -17.07
C ASN A 10 25.78 -29.84 -17.57
N LEU A 11 24.84 -29.37 -16.76
CA LEU A 11 24.05 -28.17 -17.04
C LEU A 11 24.36 -27.09 -16.02
N THR A 12 24.70 -25.91 -16.52
CA THR A 12 24.67 -24.68 -15.72
C THR A 12 23.23 -24.29 -15.46
N CYS A 13 22.86 -24.20 -14.19
CA CYS A 13 21.54 -23.84 -13.72
C CYS A 13 21.59 -22.46 -13.05
N ARG A 14 20.53 -21.68 -13.20
CA ARG A 14 20.31 -20.41 -12.51
C ARG A 14 18.98 -20.46 -11.78
N LEU A 15 18.99 -20.26 -10.47
CA LEU A 15 17.81 -20.33 -9.63
C LEU A 15 17.25 -18.94 -9.35
N PHE A 16 16.00 -18.73 -9.72
CA PHE A 16 15.20 -17.57 -9.37
C PHE A 16 14.26 -17.94 -8.24
N ILE A 17 14.36 -17.21 -7.14
CA ILE A 17 13.49 -17.40 -5.98
C ILE A 17 12.52 -16.23 -5.94
N ASN A 18 11.23 -16.50 -6.13
CA ASN A 18 10.21 -15.48 -6.28
C ASN A 18 9.24 -15.46 -5.11
N ASN A 19 8.75 -14.28 -4.76
CA ASN A 19 7.65 -14.11 -3.81
C ASN A 19 6.28 -14.34 -4.47
N GLY A 20 5.34 -14.88 -3.71
CA GLY A 20 3.92 -14.96 -4.09
C GLY A 20 3.51 -16.30 -4.68
N GLN A 21 2.36 -16.31 -5.35
CA GLN A 21 1.81 -17.53 -5.95
C GLN A 21 2.58 -17.94 -7.21
N PRO A 22 2.71 -19.25 -7.48
CA PRO A 22 3.31 -19.73 -8.72
C PRO A 22 2.68 -19.09 -9.95
N LEU A 23 3.52 -18.67 -10.90
CA LEU A 23 3.10 -18.08 -12.19
C LEU A 23 2.30 -16.75 -12.08
N GLY A 24 2.17 -16.18 -10.87
CA GLY A 24 1.52 -14.90 -10.61
C GLY A 24 2.45 -13.69 -10.72
N SER A 25 1.96 -12.52 -10.30
CA SER A 25 2.76 -11.30 -10.14
C SER A 25 3.71 -11.42 -8.94
N GLY A 26 4.79 -12.17 -9.13
CA GLY A 26 5.87 -12.30 -8.16
C GLY A 26 7.09 -11.47 -8.55
N HIS A 27 7.78 -10.94 -7.53
CA HIS A 27 9.09 -10.30 -7.65
C HIS A 27 10.18 -11.23 -7.12
N ASP A 28 11.38 -11.07 -7.66
CA ASP A 28 12.57 -11.78 -7.19
C ASP A 28 12.79 -11.46 -5.70
N LYS A 29 12.84 -12.50 -4.88
CA LYS A 29 13.03 -12.41 -3.43
C LYS A 29 14.49 -12.19 -3.05
N VAL A 30 15.40 -12.59 -3.93
CA VAL A 30 16.85 -12.50 -3.74
C VAL A 30 17.42 -11.60 -4.84
N LEU A 31 18.31 -10.68 -4.46
CA LEU A 31 18.89 -9.67 -5.36
C LEU A 31 19.73 -10.28 -6.50
N HIS A 32 20.39 -11.41 -6.22
CA HIS A 32 21.20 -12.14 -7.19
C HIS A 32 20.74 -13.59 -7.29
N SER A 33 20.34 -14.01 -8.49
CA SER A 33 19.96 -15.39 -8.77
C SER A 33 21.18 -16.31 -8.69
N PRO A 34 21.27 -17.24 -7.72
CA PRO A 34 22.42 -18.11 -7.61
C PRO A 34 22.52 -19.08 -8.78
N THR A 35 23.75 -19.44 -9.13
CA THR A 35 24.07 -20.41 -10.17
C THR A 35 24.77 -21.63 -9.59
N PHE A 36 24.53 -22.79 -10.20
CA PHE A 36 25.19 -24.04 -9.85
C PHE A 36 25.25 -24.97 -11.06
N VAL A 37 26.11 -25.98 -11.00
CA VAL A 37 26.22 -27.01 -12.04
C VAL A 37 25.55 -28.29 -11.56
N PHE A 38 24.82 -28.95 -12.46
CA PHE A 38 24.16 -30.21 -12.19
C PHE A 38 24.45 -31.25 -13.27
N GLN A 39 24.74 -32.48 -12.86
CA GLN A 39 24.94 -33.61 -13.76
C GLN A 39 23.64 -34.39 -13.97
N ILE A 40 23.19 -34.48 -15.22
CA ILE A 40 21.88 -35.04 -15.59
C ILE A 40 21.71 -36.49 -15.15
N ALA A 41 22.80 -37.27 -15.14
CA ALA A 41 22.80 -38.68 -14.76
C ALA A 41 22.34 -38.91 -13.31
N HIS A 42 22.46 -37.92 -12.42
CA HIS A 42 22.04 -38.04 -11.03
C HIS A 42 20.52 -37.98 -10.82
N GLY A 43 19.76 -37.58 -11.85
CA GLY A 43 18.30 -37.55 -11.83
C GLY A 43 17.68 -36.50 -10.89
N TYR A 44 16.35 -36.50 -10.82
CA TYR A 44 15.58 -35.44 -10.19
C TYR A 44 15.82 -35.32 -8.67
N HIS A 45 15.99 -36.42 -7.95
CA HIS A 45 16.15 -36.38 -6.50
C HIS A 45 17.41 -35.62 -6.09
N VAL A 46 18.55 -35.92 -6.73
CA VAL A 46 19.81 -35.22 -6.48
C VAL A 46 19.73 -33.76 -6.95
N PHE A 47 19.07 -33.52 -8.08
CA PHE A 47 18.80 -32.16 -8.55
C PHE A 47 18.03 -31.33 -7.52
N ARG A 48 16.98 -31.90 -6.95
CA ARG A 48 16.12 -31.25 -5.95
C ARG A 48 16.89 -30.91 -4.68
N VAL A 49 17.67 -31.86 -4.15
CA VAL A 49 18.55 -31.61 -3.00
C VAL A 49 19.52 -30.47 -3.29
N LYS A 50 20.10 -30.42 -4.51
CA LYS A 50 20.99 -29.32 -4.89
C LYS A 50 20.27 -27.97 -4.94
N VAL A 51 19.05 -27.93 -5.49
CA VAL A 51 18.23 -26.71 -5.52
C VAL A 51 17.90 -26.26 -4.09
N GLU A 52 17.56 -27.19 -3.21
CA GLU A 52 17.28 -26.93 -1.79
C GLU A 52 18.50 -26.35 -1.07
N GLU A 53 19.68 -26.98 -1.20
CA GLU A 53 20.94 -26.47 -0.63
C GLU A 53 21.24 -25.03 -1.08
N VAL A 54 21.09 -24.75 -2.38
CA VAL A 54 21.34 -23.42 -2.96
C VAL A 54 20.27 -22.41 -2.54
N PHE A 55 19.02 -22.87 -2.39
CA PHE A 55 17.94 -22.04 -1.87
C PHE A 55 18.22 -21.65 -0.41
N ASP A 56 18.52 -22.63 0.45
CA ASP A 56 18.74 -22.42 1.88
C ASP A 56 20.00 -21.61 2.17
N SER A 57 21.01 -21.63 1.29
CA SER A 57 22.16 -20.74 1.43
C SER A 57 21.78 -19.26 1.29
N HIS A 58 20.66 -18.94 0.65
CA HIS A 58 20.14 -17.57 0.48
C HIS A 58 18.94 -17.25 1.39
N LEU A 59 18.12 -18.25 1.71
CA LEU A 59 16.89 -18.10 2.51
C LEU A 59 16.76 -19.23 3.53
N ARG A 60 17.69 -19.26 4.49
CA ARG A 60 17.82 -20.33 5.49
C ARG A 60 16.49 -20.70 6.14
N GLY A 61 16.14 -21.98 6.06
CA GLY A 61 15.01 -22.57 6.78
C GLY A 61 13.64 -22.19 6.22
N GLN A 62 13.60 -21.58 5.02
CA GLN A 62 12.33 -21.25 4.35
C GLN A 62 11.93 -22.29 3.29
N TRP A 63 12.80 -23.24 2.97
CA TRP A 63 12.46 -24.33 2.07
C TRP A 63 11.32 -25.17 2.63
N ARG A 64 10.48 -25.71 1.74
CA ARG A 64 9.38 -26.61 2.08
C ARG A 64 9.33 -27.75 1.09
N ASP A 65 9.04 -28.95 1.59
CA ASP A 65 8.89 -30.14 0.73
C ASP A 65 7.71 -30.04 -0.27
N GLY A 66 6.79 -29.11 -0.08
CA GLY A 66 5.74 -28.81 -1.06
C GLY A 66 6.18 -27.92 -2.23
N PHE A 67 7.41 -27.40 -2.25
CA PHE A 67 7.85 -26.48 -3.30
C PHE A 67 8.05 -27.19 -4.63
N VAL A 68 7.42 -26.62 -5.66
CA VAL A 68 7.51 -27.07 -7.05
C VAL A 68 8.63 -26.31 -7.75
N ILE A 69 9.47 -27.04 -8.49
CA ILE A 69 10.53 -26.46 -9.31
C ILE A 69 10.01 -26.30 -10.73
N TYR A 70 9.91 -25.06 -11.17
CA TYR A 70 9.60 -24.72 -12.55
C TYR A 70 10.88 -24.48 -13.33
N PHE A 71 10.86 -24.70 -14.62
CA PHE A 71 11.94 -24.31 -15.51
C PHE A 71 11.39 -23.59 -16.74
N LYS A 72 12.26 -22.80 -17.35
CA LYS A 72 11.94 -22.05 -18.56
C LYS A 72 12.31 -22.84 -19.82
N PRO A 73 11.33 -23.31 -20.62
CA PRO A 73 11.63 -24.16 -21.77
C PRO A 73 12.23 -23.40 -22.97
N THR A 74 11.96 -22.09 -23.09
CA THR A 74 12.45 -21.23 -24.18
C THR A 74 12.79 -19.83 -23.65
N ASN A 75 13.68 -19.09 -24.33
CA ASN A 75 14.08 -17.75 -23.86
C ASN A 75 12.91 -16.76 -23.76
N ASN A 76 11.95 -16.87 -24.68
CA ASN A 76 10.79 -15.98 -24.74
C ASN A 76 9.56 -16.56 -24.02
N ALA A 77 9.71 -17.69 -23.31
CA ALA A 77 8.62 -18.23 -22.50
C ALA A 77 8.22 -17.18 -21.46
N SER A 78 6.94 -16.82 -21.47
CA SER A 78 6.38 -15.94 -20.46
C SER A 78 6.31 -16.70 -19.13
N LYS A 79 6.04 -15.99 -18.02
CA LYS A 79 5.81 -16.63 -16.72
C LYS A 79 4.71 -17.70 -16.77
N LYS A 80 3.73 -17.58 -17.67
CA LYS A 80 2.63 -18.56 -17.82
C LYS A 80 3.06 -19.84 -18.53
N ASP A 81 4.16 -19.79 -19.30
CA ASP A 81 4.66 -20.91 -20.10
C ASP A 81 5.79 -21.68 -19.41
N LEU A 82 6.08 -21.33 -18.14
CA LEU A 82 6.99 -22.11 -17.31
C LEU A 82 6.42 -23.50 -17.09
N GLN A 83 7.28 -24.50 -17.16
CA GLN A 83 6.89 -25.90 -17.03
C GLN A 83 7.39 -26.46 -15.71
N VAL A 84 6.60 -27.33 -15.10
CA VAL A 84 7.06 -28.11 -13.94
C VAL A 84 8.11 -29.11 -14.43
N LEU A 85 9.23 -29.13 -13.73
CA LEU A 85 10.27 -30.11 -14.01
C LEU A 85 9.80 -31.49 -13.56
N ALA A 86 9.81 -32.46 -14.48
CA ALA A 86 9.32 -33.80 -14.21
C ALA A 86 10.19 -34.52 -13.17
N THR A 87 9.53 -35.23 -12.26
CA THR A 87 10.19 -36.08 -11.25
C THR A 87 10.70 -37.39 -11.83
N ASP A 88 10.01 -37.92 -12.85
CA ASP A 88 10.45 -39.11 -13.57
C ASP A 88 11.74 -38.82 -14.36
N PRO A 89 12.82 -39.63 -14.19
CA PRO A 89 14.10 -39.40 -14.84
C PRO A 89 14.04 -39.37 -16.38
N ASN A 90 13.19 -40.18 -17.00
CA ASN A 90 13.09 -40.24 -18.45
C ASN A 90 12.36 -39.01 -18.99
N LEU A 91 11.24 -38.62 -18.36
CA LEU A 91 10.49 -37.42 -18.70
C LEU A 91 11.31 -36.15 -18.46
N MET A 92 12.07 -36.09 -17.36
CA MET A 92 12.99 -34.99 -17.07
C MET A 92 14.03 -34.87 -18.19
N ARG A 93 14.63 -35.99 -18.61
CA ARG A 93 15.62 -35.99 -19.68
C ARG A 93 15.02 -35.52 -21.01
N VAL A 94 13.80 -35.95 -21.34
CA VAL A 94 13.08 -35.49 -22.54
C VAL A 94 12.79 -33.98 -22.49
N GLN A 95 12.38 -33.46 -21.33
CA GLN A 95 12.16 -32.02 -21.14
C GLN A 95 13.46 -31.22 -21.34
N LEU A 96 14.55 -31.65 -20.71
CA LEU A 96 15.86 -30.99 -20.82
C LEU A 96 16.42 -31.06 -22.24
N ASP A 97 16.33 -32.22 -22.90
CA ASP A 97 16.74 -32.38 -24.30
C ASP A 97 15.93 -31.47 -25.24
N THR A 98 14.63 -31.34 -24.99
CA THR A 98 13.76 -30.44 -25.77
C THR A 98 14.16 -28.97 -25.56
N ALA A 99 14.42 -28.56 -24.32
CA ALA A 99 14.89 -27.20 -24.02
C ALA A 99 16.26 -26.91 -24.66
N TRP A 100 17.18 -27.88 -24.61
CA TRP A 100 18.50 -27.81 -25.23
C TRP A 100 18.44 -27.71 -26.76
N ARG A 101 17.58 -28.51 -27.41
CA ARG A 101 17.37 -28.42 -28.86
C ARG A 101 16.78 -27.08 -29.28
N LYS A 102 15.93 -26.49 -28.46
CA LYS A 102 15.39 -25.13 -28.69
C LYS A 102 16.44 -24.05 -28.45
N ALA A 103 17.47 -24.33 -27.65
CA ALA A 103 18.55 -23.38 -27.38
C ALA A 103 19.40 -23.02 -28.61
N ARG A 104 19.45 -23.88 -29.63
CA ARG A 104 20.15 -23.56 -30.89
C ARG A 104 19.56 -22.36 -31.63
N LEU A 105 18.30 -22.01 -31.35
CA LEU A 105 17.61 -20.87 -31.95
C LEU A 105 17.90 -19.55 -31.22
N ARG A 106 18.78 -19.56 -30.21
CA ARG A 106 19.15 -18.38 -29.43
C ARG A 106 20.29 -17.63 -30.12
N GLU A 107 20.39 -16.33 -29.85
CA GLU A 107 21.46 -15.45 -30.38
C GLU A 107 22.87 -15.95 -30.04
N GLY A 108 23.08 -16.45 -28.80
CA GLY A 108 24.32 -17.11 -28.37
C GLY A 108 24.34 -18.64 -28.55
N GLY A 109 23.34 -19.19 -29.25
CA GLY A 109 23.19 -20.61 -29.53
C GLY A 109 23.14 -21.51 -28.29
N GLN A 110 23.62 -22.74 -28.47
CA GLN A 110 23.71 -23.76 -27.41
C GLN A 110 24.87 -23.50 -26.42
N SER A 111 25.90 -22.75 -26.82
CA SER A 111 27.06 -22.42 -25.97
C SER A 111 26.73 -21.52 -24.78
N SER A 112 25.68 -20.70 -24.86
CA SER A 112 25.22 -19.84 -23.77
C SER A 112 24.00 -20.39 -23.04
N PHE A 113 23.68 -21.67 -23.22
CA PHE A 113 22.54 -22.28 -22.57
C PHE A 113 22.72 -22.33 -21.04
N VAL A 114 21.81 -21.67 -20.34
CA VAL A 114 21.63 -21.79 -18.89
C VAL A 114 20.20 -22.26 -18.65
N LEU A 115 20.06 -23.26 -17.78
CA LEU A 115 18.75 -23.74 -17.33
C LEU A 115 18.22 -22.78 -16.25
N GLU A 116 17.25 -21.95 -16.61
CA GLU A 116 16.59 -21.05 -15.67
C GLU A 116 15.51 -21.79 -14.89
N LEU A 117 15.63 -21.78 -13.57
CA LEU A 117 14.78 -22.47 -12.61
C LEU A 117 14.03 -21.44 -11.78
N TYR A 118 12.78 -21.72 -11.45
CA TYR A 118 11.94 -20.84 -10.65
C TYR A 118 11.31 -21.60 -9.50
N VAL A 119 11.49 -21.09 -8.28
CA VAL A 119 10.83 -21.56 -7.07
C VAL A 119 10.06 -20.40 -6.46
N TYR A 120 8.81 -20.66 -6.08
CA TYR A 120 7.91 -19.64 -5.53
C TYR A 120 7.73 -19.84 -4.03
N VAL A 121 8.07 -18.82 -3.26
CA VAL A 121 7.84 -18.76 -1.82
C VAL A 121 6.52 -18.03 -1.60
N PRO A 122 5.49 -18.70 -1.06
CA PRO A 122 4.23 -18.05 -0.74
C PRO A 122 4.48 -16.87 0.21
N ASN A 123 3.87 -15.73 -0.10
CA ASN A 123 3.81 -14.65 0.86
C ASN A 123 2.87 -15.10 1.98
N LEU A 124 3.43 -15.52 3.13
CA LEU A 124 2.66 -15.73 4.36
C LEU A 124 2.03 -14.42 4.87
N THR A 125 2.38 -13.30 4.24
CA THR A 125 2.04 -11.92 4.58
C THR A 125 0.57 -11.55 4.34
N ASP A 126 -0.19 -12.32 3.56
CA ASP A 126 -1.62 -12.01 3.32
C ASP A 126 -2.49 -12.09 4.58
N GLN A 127 -1.98 -12.71 5.66
CA GLN A 127 -2.74 -12.81 6.90
C GLN A 127 -2.44 -11.71 7.92
N PHE A 128 -1.26 -11.07 7.93
CA PHE A 128 -0.89 -10.28 9.12
C PHE A 128 -0.16 -8.96 8.97
N THR A 129 0.36 -8.53 7.82
CA THR A 129 1.11 -7.25 7.82
C THR A 129 1.06 -6.50 6.50
N THR A 130 0.24 -5.46 6.46
CA THR A 130 0.62 -4.08 6.07
C THR A 130 -0.65 -3.23 6.12
N LEU A 131 -0.55 -2.02 6.66
CA LEU A 131 -1.65 -1.06 6.69
C LEU A 131 -2.28 -0.97 5.28
N ARG A 132 -3.58 -1.25 5.19
CA ARG A 132 -4.35 -1.19 3.96
C ARG A 132 -4.67 0.27 3.63
N ARG A 133 -5.01 0.56 2.37
CA ARG A 133 -5.54 1.88 2.01
C ARG A 133 -6.94 2.03 2.61
N ALA A 134 -7.17 3.12 3.33
CA ALA A 134 -8.51 3.52 3.76
C ALA A 134 -9.32 4.05 2.55
N THR A 135 -9.89 3.15 1.77
CA THR A 135 -10.80 3.52 0.66
C THR A 135 -12.18 3.89 1.22
N ALA A 136 -12.95 4.68 0.46
CA ALA A 136 -14.30 5.09 0.86
C ALA A 136 -15.20 3.89 1.22
N ALA A 137 -15.15 2.83 0.41
CA ALA A 137 -15.91 1.60 0.68
C ALA A 137 -15.55 0.96 2.02
N ARG A 138 -14.26 0.89 2.36
CA ARG A 138 -13.81 0.33 3.66
C ARG A 138 -14.19 1.23 4.83
N ILE A 139 -14.05 2.54 4.67
CA ILE A 139 -14.48 3.52 5.69
C ILE A 139 -15.98 3.33 5.98
N GLN A 140 -16.80 3.17 4.95
CA GLN A 140 -18.23 2.93 5.08
C GLN A 140 -18.54 1.57 5.74
N GLU A 141 -17.78 0.53 5.41
CA GLU A 141 -17.90 -0.80 6.04
C GLU A 141 -17.56 -0.77 7.55
N GLN A 142 -16.57 0.03 7.94
CA GLN A 142 -16.19 0.18 9.35
C GLN A 142 -17.11 1.11 10.15
N ALA A 143 -17.92 1.94 9.49
CA ALA A 143 -18.84 2.90 10.12
C ALA A 143 -19.74 2.31 11.22
N PRO A 144 -20.53 1.24 10.96
CA PRO A 144 -21.40 0.67 11.99
C PRO A 144 -20.61 0.09 13.17
N ARG A 145 -19.43 -0.49 12.90
CA ARG A 145 -18.60 -1.12 13.94
C ARG A 145 -17.98 -0.08 14.87
N VAL A 146 -17.46 1.03 14.32
CA VAL A 146 -16.92 2.14 15.12
C VAL A 146 -18.04 2.84 15.91
N ALA A 147 -19.21 3.03 15.32
CA ALA A 147 -20.37 3.61 16.01
C ALA A 147 -20.83 2.76 17.20
N ALA A 148 -20.81 1.42 17.05
CA ALA A 148 -21.12 0.51 18.15
C ALA A 148 -20.16 0.67 19.32
N VAL A 149 -18.84 0.68 19.06
CA VAL A 149 -17.81 0.84 20.12
C VAL A 149 -17.92 2.20 20.81
N LEU A 150 -18.13 3.29 20.06
CA LEU A 150 -18.31 4.61 20.65
C LEU A 150 -19.53 4.66 21.57
N ARG A 151 -20.64 4.02 21.17
CA ARG A 151 -21.86 3.93 21.98
C ARG A 151 -21.65 3.06 23.22
N GLU A 152 -21.01 1.91 23.08
CA GLU A 152 -20.73 0.97 24.19
C GLU A 152 -19.80 1.57 25.24
N GLN A 153 -18.81 2.35 24.82
CA GLN A 153 -17.86 3.01 25.72
C GLN A 153 -18.36 4.36 26.24
N GLY A 154 -19.56 4.81 25.84
CA GLY A 154 -20.13 6.08 26.25
C GLY A 154 -19.32 7.30 25.79
N ILE A 155 -18.55 7.16 24.70
CA ILE A 155 -17.66 8.22 24.22
C ILE A 155 -18.43 9.08 23.22
N ALA A 156 -18.72 10.32 23.61
CA ALA A 156 -19.20 11.35 22.71
C ALA A 156 -18.05 11.82 21.80
N ALA A 157 -17.75 11.06 20.74
CA ALA A 157 -16.81 11.45 19.70
C ALA A 157 -17.52 12.40 18.71
N GLY A 158 -16.92 13.55 18.45
CA GLY A 158 -17.41 14.45 17.41
C GLY A 158 -16.97 13.99 16.02
N PRO A 159 -17.39 14.72 14.96
CA PRO A 159 -17.16 14.31 13.58
C PRO A 159 -15.69 14.06 13.23
N ALA A 160 -14.76 14.85 13.79
CA ALA A 160 -13.35 14.73 13.47
C ALA A 160 -12.74 13.47 14.10
N ARG A 161 -13.03 13.20 15.38
CA ARG A 161 -12.58 11.97 16.06
C ARG A 161 -13.19 10.71 15.46
N GLN A 162 -14.47 10.75 15.11
CA GLN A 162 -15.13 9.61 14.46
C GLN A 162 -14.48 9.30 13.12
N ASN A 163 -14.23 10.30 12.27
CA ASN A 163 -13.55 10.11 11.00
C ASN A 163 -12.13 9.56 11.16
N TYR A 164 -11.39 10.05 12.15
CA TYR A 164 -10.05 9.53 12.45
C TYR A 164 -10.08 8.03 12.82
N MET A 165 -11.00 7.63 13.70
CA MET A 165 -11.19 6.22 14.05
C MET A 165 -11.56 5.36 12.84
N LEU A 166 -12.46 5.84 11.98
CA LEU A 166 -12.83 5.12 10.76
C LEU A 166 -11.65 4.92 9.83
N VAL A 167 -10.80 5.95 9.67
CA VAL A 167 -9.62 5.88 8.82
C VAL A 167 -8.59 4.91 9.40
N ILE A 168 -8.29 4.97 10.70
CA ILE A 168 -7.38 4.02 11.33
C ILE A 168 -7.90 2.60 11.15
N GLN A 169 -9.17 2.37 11.50
CA GLN A 169 -9.75 1.04 11.43
C GLN A 169 -9.81 0.50 9.99
N ALA A 170 -10.12 1.34 9.01
CA ALA A 170 -10.15 0.94 7.60
C ALA A 170 -8.77 0.57 7.04
N ARG A 171 -7.68 0.97 7.71
CA ARG A 171 -6.31 0.54 7.37
C ARG A 171 -5.93 -0.79 8.02
N LEU A 172 -6.65 -1.23 9.03
CA LEU A 172 -6.35 -2.49 9.72
C LEU A 172 -6.93 -3.69 8.96
N PRO A 173 -6.35 -4.89 9.12
CA PRO A 173 -6.92 -6.12 8.58
C PRO A 173 -8.33 -6.39 9.11
N ASP A 174 -9.11 -7.14 8.32
CA ASP A 174 -10.46 -7.54 8.68
C ASP A 174 -10.41 -8.43 9.94
N GLY A 175 -11.32 -8.21 10.89
CA GLY A 175 -11.33 -8.90 12.19
C GLY A 175 -10.47 -8.25 13.29
N THR A 176 -9.71 -7.19 13.01
CA THR A 176 -8.99 -6.45 14.05
C THR A 176 -9.97 -5.83 15.05
N PRO A 177 -9.79 -6.01 16.38
CA PRO A 177 -10.59 -5.35 17.39
C PRO A 177 -10.52 -3.83 17.26
N ILE A 178 -11.66 -3.16 17.43
CA ILE A 178 -11.70 -1.69 17.42
C ILE A 178 -11.36 -1.21 18.82
N THR A 179 -10.28 -0.45 18.92
CA THR A 179 -9.87 0.24 20.15
C THR A 179 -9.93 1.73 19.91
N VAL A 180 -10.36 2.50 20.91
CA VAL A 180 -10.30 3.96 20.85
C VAL A 180 -8.83 4.39 20.95
N PRO A 181 -8.31 5.12 19.96
CA PRO A 181 -6.94 5.62 20.02
C PRO A 181 -6.76 6.60 21.20
N ASP A 182 -5.63 6.52 21.90
CA ASP A 182 -5.23 7.50 22.93
C ASP A 182 -3.93 8.22 22.53
N ASP A 183 -3.76 8.44 21.22
CA ASP A 183 -2.64 9.21 20.71
C ASP A 183 -2.89 10.73 20.79
N THR A 184 -1.82 11.48 20.55
CA THR A 184 -1.85 12.95 20.58
C THR A 184 -2.80 13.53 19.54
N THR A 185 -2.96 12.89 18.38
CA THR A 185 -3.87 13.35 17.33
C THR A 185 -5.31 13.19 17.77
N PHE A 186 -5.69 12.06 18.37
CA PHE A 186 -7.05 11.84 18.87
C PHE A 186 -7.45 12.88 19.92
N ARG A 187 -6.53 13.24 20.82
CA ARG A 187 -6.73 14.30 21.82
C ARG A 187 -6.84 15.70 21.19
N GLN A 188 -6.03 16.01 20.18
CA GLN A 188 -6.14 17.27 19.45
C GLN A 188 -7.49 17.38 18.71
N LEU A 189 -7.94 16.30 18.07
CA LEU A 189 -9.23 16.26 17.39
C LEU A 189 -10.40 16.41 18.36
N GLN A 190 -10.27 15.99 19.62
CA GLN A 190 -11.27 16.29 20.65
C GLN A 190 -11.43 17.79 20.88
N GLN A 191 -10.33 18.54 20.92
CA GLN A 191 -10.37 20.00 21.07
C GLN A 191 -11.01 20.67 19.85
N VAL A 192 -10.69 20.18 18.65
CA VAL A 192 -11.32 20.65 17.40
C VAL A 192 -12.82 20.40 17.41
N ASP A 193 -13.27 19.20 17.77
CA ASP A 193 -14.70 18.88 17.91
C ASP A 193 -15.40 19.81 18.92
N ALA A 194 -14.77 20.07 20.06
CA ALA A 194 -15.32 20.93 21.10
C ALA A 194 -15.44 22.41 20.64
N GLN A 195 -14.42 22.92 19.95
CA GLN A 195 -14.45 24.27 19.38
C GLN A 195 -15.53 24.39 18.30
N GLN A 196 -15.65 23.40 17.42
CA GLN A 196 -16.68 23.37 16.38
C GLN A 196 -18.09 23.38 16.99
N ALA A 197 -18.34 22.55 18.01
CA ALA A 197 -19.63 22.52 18.70
C ALA A 197 -19.97 23.86 19.37
N ALA A 198 -18.99 24.53 19.99
CA ALA A 198 -19.18 25.86 20.58
C ALA A 198 -19.49 26.93 19.52
N MET A 199 -18.87 26.84 18.35
CA MET A 199 -19.14 27.75 17.23
C MET A 199 -20.54 27.53 16.65
N GLU A 200 -20.93 26.27 16.42
CA GLU A 200 -22.27 25.95 15.93
C GLU A 200 -23.35 26.43 16.93
N GLY A 201 -23.10 26.27 18.23
CA GLY A 201 -23.97 26.81 19.27
C GLY A 201 -24.10 28.34 19.23
N THR A 202 -22.98 29.07 19.08
CA THR A 202 -23.02 30.54 19.00
C THR A 202 -23.68 31.04 17.71
N MET A 203 -23.44 30.39 16.57
CA MET A 203 -24.09 30.71 15.30
C MET A 203 -25.60 30.47 15.35
N GLN A 204 -26.04 29.34 15.93
CA GLN A 204 -27.47 29.07 16.10
C GLN A 204 -28.14 30.11 17.00
N ALA A 205 -27.49 30.51 18.10
CA ALA A 205 -27.99 31.56 18.99
C ALA A 205 -28.09 32.93 18.29
N GLN A 206 -27.08 33.31 17.51
CA GLN A 206 -27.09 34.56 16.73
C GLN A 206 -28.14 34.55 15.62
N GLN A 207 -28.34 33.42 14.95
CA GLN A 207 -29.35 33.29 13.89
C GLN A 207 -30.78 33.37 14.46
N GLN A 208 -31.01 32.82 15.66
CA GLN A 208 -32.27 32.97 16.40
C GLN A 208 -32.50 34.42 16.85
N GLN A 209 -31.46 35.15 17.26
CA GLN A 209 -31.56 36.57 17.60
C GLN A 209 -31.80 37.45 16.36
N ALA A 210 -31.16 37.15 15.22
CA ALA A 210 -31.35 37.88 13.97
C ALA A 210 -32.74 37.64 13.34
N THR A 211 -33.33 36.45 13.53
CA THR A 211 -34.73 36.21 13.13
C THR A 211 -35.74 36.91 14.04
N ALA A 212 -35.38 37.19 15.29
CA ALA A 212 -36.20 38.01 16.19
C ALA A 212 -36.07 39.52 15.90
N ALA A 213 -34.88 39.99 15.52
CA ALA A 213 -34.62 41.39 15.17
C ALA A 213 -35.09 41.71 13.73
N HIS A 214 -36.38 42.02 13.58
CA HIS A 214 -36.88 42.63 12.35
C HIS A 214 -36.24 44.02 12.19
N PRO A 215 -35.64 44.36 11.03
CA PRO A 215 -35.22 45.73 10.79
C PRO A 215 -36.47 46.62 10.75
N HIS A 216 -36.59 47.53 11.72
CA HIS A 216 -37.58 48.61 11.66
C HIS A 216 -37.08 49.65 10.66
N LEU A 217 -37.40 49.44 9.38
CA LEU A 217 -37.53 50.54 8.44
C LEU A 217 -38.81 51.30 8.83
N ASP A 218 -38.84 52.63 8.73
CA ASP A 218 -39.95 53.53 9.12
C ASP A 218 -41.29 53.30 8.36
N SER A 219 -41.47 52.11 7.77
CA SER A 219 -42.71 51.60 7.18
C SER A 219 -42.90 50.11 7.54
N GLY A 220 -43.02 49.80 8.83
CA GLY A 220 -43.49 48.49 9.32
C GLY A 220 -42.51 47.31 9.15
N PRO A 221 -42.72 46.20 9.90
CA PRO A 221 -41.84 45.03 9.81
C PRO A 221 -42.07 44.30 8.48
N MET A 222 -41.17 44.49 7.52
CA MET A 222 -41.15 43.72 6.29
C MET A 222 -40.31 42.45 6.49
N GLN A 223 -40.91 41.27 6.37
CA GLN A 223 -40.17 40.03 6.30
C GLN A 223 -39.49 39.93 4.94
N VAL A 224 -38.16 39.90 4.93
CA VAL A 224 -37.39 39.74 3.69
C VAL A 224 -36.70 38.39 3.70
N ASN A 225 -36.94 37.61 2.65
CA ASN A 225 -36.27 36.34 2.44
C ASN A 225 -34.79 36.58 2.07
N VAL A 226 -33.90 36.12 2.94
CA VAL A 226 -32.45 36.27 2.78
C VAL A 226 -31.93 35.55 1.52
N GLY A 227 -32.61 34.49 1.06
CA GLY A 227 -32.28 33.81 -0.19
C GLY A 227 -32.53 34.68 -1.42
N ASP A 228 -33.68 35.36 -1.45
CA ASP A 228 -34.06 36.23 -2.57
C ASP A 228 -33.16 37.47 -2.64
N LEU A 229 -32.80 38.04 -1.48
CA LEU A 229 -31.81 39.12 -1.39
C LEU A 229 -30.44 38.70 -1.93
N ARG A 230 -29.98 37.48 -1.62
CA ARG A 230 -28.71 36.97 -2.17
C ARG A 230 -28.77 36.78 -3.68
N ALA A 231 -29.89 36.27 -4.20
CA ALA A 231 -30.09 36.11 -5.63
C ALA A 231 -30.07 37.45 -6.38
N VAL A 232 -30.74 38.48 -5.85
CA VAL A 232 -30.73 39.85 -6.41
C VAL A 232 -29.34 40.48 -6.37
N LEU A 233 -28.58 40.20 -5.32
CA LEU A 233 -27.20 40.71 -5.16
C LEU A 233 -26.14 39.85 -5.84
N GLU A 234 -26.55 38.81 -6.59
CA GLU A 234 -25.67 37.83 -7.23
C GLU A 234 -24.65 37.20 -6.27
N LEU A 235 -25.00 37.13 -4.98
CA LEU A 235 -24.14 36.56 -3.96
C LEU A 235 -24.26 35.04 -3.96
N PRO A 236 -23.18 34.30 -3.70
CA PRO A 236 -23.26 32.85 -3.59
C PRO A 236 -24.23 32.41 -2.48
N ASN A 237 -24.88 31.27 -2.70
CA ASN A 237 -25.76 30.64 -1.71
C ASN A 237 -25.01 30.06 -0.50
N TYR A 238 -23.69 30.18 -0.45
CA TYR A 238 -22.85 29.83 0.69
C TYR A 238 -22.28 31.09 1.38
N SER A 239 -21.84 30.95 2.63
CA SER A 239 -21.21 32.06 3.37
C SER A 239 -19.85 32.41 2.74
N LEU A 240 -19.61 33.69 2.47
CA LEU A 240 -18.31 34.19 2.01
C LEU A 240 -17.28 34.32 3.13
N ARG A 241 -17.67 34.10 4.38
CA ARG A 241 -16.75 34.08 5.51
C ARG A 241 -16.25 32.64 5.71
N PRO A 242 -14.98 32.33 5.45
CA PRO A 242 -14.38 31.09 5.93
C PRO A 242 -14.44 31.06 7.47
N PRO A 243 -14.37 29.87 8.11
CA PRO A 243 -14.23 29.79 9.56
C PRO A 243 -13.04 30.63 10.01
N PHE A 244 -13.27 31.52 10.98
CA PHE A 244 -12.24 32.41 11.51
C PHE A 244 -11.07 31.58 12.03
N ARG A 245 -9.88 31.85 11.51
CA ARG A 245 -8.63 31.34 12.07
C ARG A 245 -8.09 32.44 13.00
N PRO A 246 -8.18 32.31 14.34
CA PRO A 246 -7.53 33.26 15.21
C PRO A 246 -6.04 33.32 14.84
N PRO A 247 -5.45 34.53 14.70
CA PRO A 247 -4.00 34.61 14.61
C PRO A 247 -3.41 33.94 15.84
N PRO A 248 -2.34 33.16 15.71
CA PRO A 248 -1.68 32.57 16.88
C PRO A 248 -1.35 33.73 17.83
N SER A 249 -1.72 33.57 19.11
CA SER A 249 -1.33 34.51 20.16
C SER A 249 0.17 34.36 20.43
N THR A 250 1.00 34.76 19.48
CA THR A 250 2.43 34.96 19.69
C THR A 250 2.57 36.33 20.33
N THR A 251 2.73 36.34 21.65
CA THR A 251 3.32 37.50 22.34
C THR A 251 4.79 37.54 21.95
N THR A 252 5.08 37.96 20.73
CA THR A 252 6.44 38.32 20.33
C THR A 252 6.70 39.68 20.97
N SER A 253 7.51 39.71 22.03
CA SER A 253 8.00 40.98 22.55
C SER A 253 8.69 41.73 21.41
N ALA A 254 8.39 43.03 21.28
CA ALA A 254 9.12 43.87 20.35
C ALA A 254 10.62 43.76 20.67
N PRO A 255 11.49 43.58 19.64
CA PRO A 255 12.93 43.59 19.86
C PRO A 255 13.30 44.90 20.56
N VAL A 256 14.02 44.79 21.67
CA VAL A 256 14.39 45.94 22.52
C VAL A 256 15.44 46.81 21.86
N ASP A 257 16.28 46.21 21.01
CA ASP A 257 17.40 46.88 20.36
C ASP A 257 17.30 46.78 18.85
N ASP A 258 17.56 47.90 18.18
CA ASP A 258 17.72 48.01 16.74
C ASP A 258 19.09 47.42 16.35
N ILE A 259 19.08 46.22 15.76
CA ILE A 259 20.31 45.53 15.35
C ILE A 259 20.75 46.14 14.02
N VAL A 260 21.86 46.87 14.04
CA VAL A 260 22.46 47.45 12.84
C VAL A 260 22.91 46.32 11.90
N ASP A 261 22.48 46.41 10.64
CA ASP A 261 22.84 45.50 9.55
C ASP A 261 24.36 45.51 9.34
N ALA A 262 25.04 44.50 9.89
CA ALA A 262 26.49 44.37 9.88
C ALA A 262 27.02 43.66 8.62
N ASP A 263 26.13 43.15 7.75
CA ASP A 263 26.51 42.36 6.59
C ASP A 263 26.79 43.24 5.34
N HIS A 264 26.75 44.56 5.48
CA HIS A 264 27.04 45.55 4.42
C HIS A 264 28.19 46.51 4.78
N ILE A 265 29.18 46.04 5.54
CA ILE A 265 30.39 46.82 5.83
C ILE A 265 31.57 46.23 5.03
N ASP A 266 31.76 46.79 3.83
CA ASP A 266 32.99 46.87 3.02
C ASP A 266 34.12 45.85 3.28
N SER A 267 34.22 44.81 2.44
CA SER A 267 35.42 44.34 1.70
C SER A 267 35.20 42.99 1.03
#